data_AF-A0A1H2KJR9-F1
#
_entry.id   AF-A0A1H2KJR9-F1
#
_cell.length_a   1.000
_cell.length_b   1.000
_cell.length_c   1.000
_cell.angle_alpha   90.00
_cell.angle_beta   90.00
_cell.angle_gamma   90.00
#
_symmetry.space_group_name_H-M   'P 1'
#
loop_
_entity.id
_entity.type
_entity.pdbx_description
1 polymer ?
#
loop_
_entity_poly.entity_id
_entity_poly.type
_entity_poly.pdbx_seq_one_letter_code
_entity_poly.pdbx_strand_id
1 'polypeptide(L)'
;MTNTPADPLREQDRRHPAPTAADLAACPTPGERADPLAILARQAQNRVPDLIPVRHARMAATPFTFYRGAAAVMADDLSRTPTPASSPSCAGMPT
;
A
#
# COMPACT_ATOMS: atom_id res chain seq x y z
N MET A 1 18.69 16.74 41.70
CA MET A 1 18.91 16.73 40.23
C MET A 1 18.34 15.43 39.69
N THR A 2 17.03 15.37 39.45
CA THR A 2 16.37 14.18 38.90
C THR A 2 16.28 14.34 37.38
N ASN A 3 17.03 13.51 36.65
CA ASN A 3 16.95 13.45 35.18
C ASN A 3 15.60 12.84 34.80
N THR A 4 14.73 13.64 34.17
CA THR A 4 13.56 13.16 33.45
C THR A 4 14.04 12.33 32.25
N PRO A 5 13.64 11.05 32.11
CA PRO A 5 13.99 10.29 30.93
C PRO A 5 13.37 10.95 29.70
N ALA A 6 14.15 11.09 28.62
CA ALA A 6 13.68 11.62 27.35
C ALA A 6 12.49 10.79 26.84
N ASP A 7 11.39 11.46 26.54
CA ASP A 7 10.16 10.85 25.98
C ASP A 7 10.47 10.26 24.58
N PRO A 8 10.32 8.93 24.37
CA PRO A 8 10.65 8.26 23.11
C PRO A 8 9.76 8.71 21.94
N LEU A 9 8.66 9.40 22.19
CA LEU A 9 7.80 9.95 21.14
C LEU A 9 8.38 11.22 20.50
N ARG A 10 9.28 11.93 21.19
CA ARG A 10 9.85 13.20 20.71
C ARG A 10 10.92 13.04 19.65
N GLU A 11 11.61 11.89 19.61
CA GLU A 11 12.59 11.56 18.56
C GLU A 11 11.91 11.23 17.21
N GLN A 12 10.64 10.85 17.23
CA GLN A 12 9.88 10.49 16.01
C GLN A 12 9.38 11.70 15.22
N ASP A 13 9.58 12.93 15.72
CA ASP A 13 9.15 14.17 15.05
C ASP A 13 10.21 14.73 14.06
N ARG A 14 11.06 13.85 13.50
CA ARG A 14 11.84 14.19 12.32
C ARG A 14 10.94 14.06 11.10
N ARG A 15 10.16 15.12 10.82
CA ARG A 15 9.37 15.25 9.60
C ARG A 15 10.29 15.11 8.38
N HIS A 16 10.24 13.95 7.73
CA HIS A 16 10.81 13.80 6.40
C HIS A 16 10.04 14.71 5.43
N PRO A 17 10.74 15.35 4.47
CA PRO A 17 10.06 16.15 3.45
C PRO A 17 9.04 15.27 2.74
N ALA A 18 7.84 15.81 2.53
CA ALA A 18 6.80 15.09 1.80
C ALA A 18 7.30 14.78 0.37
N PRO A 19 6.99 13.60 -0.18
CA PRO A 19 7.33 13.28 -1.55
C PRO A 19 6.65 14.25 -2.52
N THR A 20 7.36 14.62 -3.58
CA THR A 20 6.84 15.50 -4.61
C THR A 20 5.84 14.78 -5.52
N ALA A 21 5.09 15.53 -6.32
CA ALA A 21 4.22 14.92 -7.34
C ALA A 21 5.01 14.07 -8.35
N ALA A 22 6.27 14.43 -8.64
CA ALA A 22 7.13 13.64 -9.51
C ALA A 22 7.51 12.29 -8.87
N ASP A 23 7.80 12.30 -7.56
CA ASP A 23 8.12 11.07 -6.81
C ASP A 23 6.91 10.12 -6.75
N LEU A 24 5.69 10.66 -6.63
CA LEU A 24 4.45 9.87 -6.59
C LEU A 24 3.99 9.41 -7.98
N ALA A 25 4.38 10.11 -9.05
CA ALA A 25 4.06 9.75 -10.43
C ALA A 25 5.05 8.73 -11.03
N ALA A 26 6.13 8.41 -10.31
CA ALA A 26 7.08 7.39 -10.73
C ALA A 26 6.41 6.01 -10.76
N CYS A 27 6.32 5.42 -11.94
CA CYS A 27 5.78 4.08 -12.14
C CYS A 27 6.93 3.06 -12.29
N PRO A 28 6.87 1.90 -11.60
CA PRO A 28 7.86 0.85 -11.78
C PRO A 28 7.83 0.32 -13.21
N THR A 29 9.02 0.05 -13.75
CA THR A 29 9.20 -0.62 -15.02
C THR A 29 8.74 -2.09 -14.92
N PRO A 30 8.42 -2.76 -16.05
CA PRO A 30 7.98 -4.16 -16.01
C PRO A 30 8.95 -5.12 -15.32
N GLY A 31 10.27 -4.82 -15.30
CA GLY A 31 11.27 -5.63 -14.62
C GLY A 31 11.35 -5.43 -13.11
N GLU A 32 10.75 -4.36 -12.58
CA GLU A 32 10.74 -4.02 -11.14
C GLU A 32 9.48 -4.53 -10.43
N ARG A 33 8.46 -4.94 -11.20
CA ARG A 33 7.18 -5.42 -10.68
C ARG A 33 7.23 -6.93 -10.43
N ALA A 34 6.72 -7.37 -9.29
CA ALA A 34 6.50 -8.79 -9.02
C ALA A 34 5.41 -9.38 -9.93
N ASP A 35 5.52 -10.67 -10.26
CA ASP A 35 4.53 -11.34 -11.11
C ASP A 35 3.12 -11.20 -10.49
N PRO A 36 2.15 -10.59 -11.21
CA PRO A 36 0.80 -10.41 -10.71
C PRO A 36 0.11 -11.73 -10.35
N LEU A 37 0.41 -12.83 -11.04
CA LEU A 37 -0.17 -14.14 -10.72
C LEU A 37 0.43 -14.71 -9.43
N ALA A 38 1.74 -14.56 -9.22
CA ALA A 38 2.39 -14.92 -7.96
C ALA A 38 1.82 -14.14 -6.75
N ILE A 39 1.53 -12.83 -6.91
CA ILE A 39 0.90 -12.02 -5.87
C ILE A 39 -0.49 -12.58 -5.52
N LEU A 40 -1.30 -12.91 -6.53
CA LEU A 40 -2.64 -13.47 -6.32
C LEU A 40 -2.57 -14.85 -5.66
N ALA A 41 -1.63 -15.70 -6.07
CA ALA A 41 -1.42 -17.03 -5.48
C ALA A 41 -1.01 -16.93 -4.00
N ARG A 42 -0.09 -16.02 -3.65
CA ARG A 42 0.30 -15.75 -2.26
C ARG A 42 -0.90 -15.30 -1.42
N GLN A 43 -1.71 -14.39 -1.95
CA GLN A 43 -2.90 -13.92 -1.24
C GLN A 43 -3.94 -15.05 -1.06
N ALA A 44 -4.04 -15.97 -2.02
CA ALA A 44 -5.00 -17.06 -1.98
C ALA A 44 -4.76 -18.04 -0.82
N GLN A 45 -3.53 -18.12 -0.29
CA GLN A 45 -3.16 -18.95 0.88
C GLN A 45 -3.97 -18.61 2.13
N ASN A 46 -4.43 -17.35 2.27
CA ASN A 46 -5.19 -16.88 3.43
C ASN A 46 -6.70 -16.73 3.13
N ARG A 47 -7.21 -17.41 2.08
CA ARG A 47 -8.62 -17.33 1.66
C ARG A 47 -9.30 -18.69 1.79
N VAL A 48 -10.63 -18.66 1.81
CA VAL A 48 -11.44 -19.89 1.79
C VAL A 48 -11.17 -20.65 0.48
N PRO A 49 -10.61 -21.88 0.52
CA PRO A 49 -10.14 -22.58 -0.67
C PRO A 49 -11.20 -22.75 -1.76
N ASP A 50 -12.42 -23.09 -1.36
CA ASP A 50 -13.53 -23.35 -2.29
C ASP A 50 -13.97 -22.11 -3.09
N LEU A 51 -13.66 -20.91 -2.59
CA LEU A 51 -13.99 -19.65 -3.25
C LEU A 51 -12.87 -19.13 -4.18
N ILE A 52 -11.68 -19.72 -4.12
CA ILE A 52 -10.54 -19.33 -4.98
C ILE A 52 -10.88 -19.51 -6.47
N PRO A 53 -11.42 -20.65 -6.94
CA PRO A 53 -11.77 -20.83 -8.35
C PRO A 53 -12.85 -19.85 -8.80
N VAL A 54 -13.87 -19.59 -7.97
CA VAL A 54 -14.95 -18.64 -8.27
C VAL A 54 -14.38 -17.22 -8.45
N ARG A 55 -13.45 -16.82 -7.58
CA ARG A 55 -12.74 -15.54 -7.72
C ARG A 55 -11.99 -15.46 -9.04
N HIS A 56 -11.19 -16.47 -9.36
CA HIS A 56 -10.39 -16.45 -10.59
C HIS A 56 -11.26 -16.45 -11.85
N ALA A 57 -12.34 -17.23 -11.88
CA ALA A 57 -13.29 -17.23 -13.00
C ALA A 57 -13.90 -15.85 -13.23
N ARG A 58 -14.32 -15.15 -12.16
CA ARG A 58 -14.88 -13.80 -12.24
C ARG A 58 -13.85 -12.75 -12.67
N MET A 59 -12.59 -12.89 -12.23
CA MET A 59 -11.50 -12.00 -12.64
C MET A 59 -11.11 -12.20 -14.11
N ALA A 60 -11.07 -13.44 -14.58
CA ALA A 60 -10.62 -13.81 -15.93
C ALA A 60 -11.61 -13.47 -17.06
N ALA A 61 -12.83 -13.04 -16.74
CA ALA A 61 -13.87 -12.79 -17.73
C ALA A 61 -13.48 -11.74 -18.79
N THR A 62 -12.80 -10.67 -18.38
CA THR A 62 -12.29 -9.60 -19.26
C THR A 62 -11.02 -8.98 -18.66
N PRO A 63 -10.20 -8.26 -19.46
CA PRO A 63 -9.08 -7.49 -18.92
C PRO A 63 -9.51 -6.50 -17.83
N PHE A 64 -10.67 -5.85 -18.01
CA PHE A 64 -11.20 -4.89 -17.04
C PHE A 64 -11.56 -5.54 -15.70
N THR A 65 -12.18 -6.73 -15.72
CA THR A 65 -12.52 -7.47 -14.49
C THR A 65 -11.28 -7.96 -13.77
N PHE A 66 -10.19 -8.27 -14.50
CA PHE A 66 -8.90 -8.56 -13.88
C PHE A 66 -8.38 -7.35 -13.10
N TYR A 67 -8.29 -6.18 -13.76
CA TYR A 67 -7.80 -4.96 -13.10
C TYR A 67 -8.64 -4.59 -11.86
N ARG A 68 -9.96 -4.75 -11.93
CA ARG A 68 -10.86 -4.51 -10.78
C ARG A 68 -10.71 -5.54 -9.64
N GLY A 69 -10.36 -6.79 -9.95
CA GLY A 69 -10.21 -7.85 -8.96
C GLY A 69 -8.79 -8.02 -8.41
N ALA A 70 -7.79 -7.38 -9.02
CA ALA A 70 -6.37 -7.49 -8.71
C ALA A 70 -5.88 -6.42 -7.71
N ALA A 71 -6.70 -6.06 -6.71
CA ALA A 71 -6.35 -5.03 -5.72
C ALA A 71 -5.02 -5.28 -4.99
N ALA A 72 -4.67 -6.55 -4.77
CA ALA A 72 -3.38 -6.93 -4.17
C ALA A 72 -2.18 -6.52 -5.05
N VAL A 73 -2.32 -6.57 -6.39
CA VAL A 73 -1.26 -6.14 -7.32
C VAL A 73 -1.10 -4.62 -7.25
N MET A 74 -2.20 -3.87 -7.18
CA MET A 74 -2.15 -2.41 -7.01
C MET A 74 -1.53 -2.01 -5.66
N ALA A 75 -1.86 -2.74 -4.59
CA ALA A 75 -1.26 -2.50 -3.28
C ALA A 75 0.25 -2.81 -3.27
N ASP A 76 0.67 -3.87 -3.96
CA ASP A 76 2.09 -4.21 -4.13
C ASP A 76 2.84 -3.11 -4.89
N ASP A 77 2.26 -2.59 -5.97
CA ASP A 77 2.82 -1.44 -6.71
C ASP A 77 3.00 -0.21 -5.83
N LEU A 78 1.98 0.15 -5.04
CA LEU A 78 2.02 1.33 -4.16
C LEU A 78 2.93 1.16 -2.95
N SER A 79 3.17 -0.08 -2.49
CA SER A 79 4.03 -0.34 -1.33
C SER A 79 5.48 0.10 -1.52
N ARG A 80 5.91 0.24 -2.78
CA ARG A 80 7.24 0.72 -3.17
C ARG A 80 7.30 2.23 -3.36
N THR A 81 6.17 2.93 -3.31
CA THR A 81 6.11 4.39 -3.48
C THR A 81 6.35 5.10 -2.14
N PRO A 82 6.95 6.30 -2.16
CA PRO A 82 7.08 7.10 -0.95
C PRO A 82 5.72 7.37 -0.30
N THR A 83 5.59 7.10 0.99
CA THR A 83 4.37 7.41 1.72
C THR A 83 4.37 8.89 2.10
N PRO A 84 3.31 9.65 1.75
CA PRO A 84 3.18 11.00 2.28
C PRO A 84 3.04 10.90 3.80
N ALA A 85 3.74 11.77 4.52
CA ALA A 85 3.43 12.00 5.92
C ALA A 85 1.95 12.38 5.98
N SER A 86 1.17 11.72 6.84
CA SER A 86 -0.21 12.11 7.07
C SER A 86 -0.20 13.59 7.48
N SER A 87 -0.66 14.47 6.59
CA SER A 87 -0.79 15.89 6.93
C SER A 87 -1.69 15.98 8.17
N PRO A 88 -1.39 16.84 9.16
CA PRO A 88 -2.31 17.11 10.26
C PRO A 88 -3.46 18.00 9.76
N SER A 89 -4.08 17.65 8.63
CA SER A 89 -5.18 18.42 8.04
C SER A 89 -6.52 18.08 8.68
N CYS A 90 -6.60 17.02 9.51
CA CYS A 90 -7.81 16.69 10.27
C CYS A 90 -7.65 16.87 11.79
N ALA A 91 -6.51 17.37 12.28
CA ALA A 91 -6.28 17.60 13.72
C ALA A 91 -6.94 18.91 14.24
N GLY A 92 -7.88 19.49 13.50
CA GLY A 92 -8.46 20.79 13.82
C GLY A 92 -9.83 20.99 13.21
N MET A 93 -10.79 20.11 13.51
CA MET A 93 -12.20 20.47 13.40
C MET A 93 -12.66 20.88 14.81
N PRO A 94 -12.82 22.19 15.11
CA PRO A 94 -13.34 22.61 16.41
C PRO A 94 -14.80 22.13 16.51
N THR A 95 -15.12 21.44 17.60
CA THR A 95 -16.49 21.20 18.08
C THR A 95 -17.16 22.49 18.47
#